data_AF-A0A402C3V7-F1
#
_entry.id   AF-A0A402C3V7-F1
#
_cell.length_a   1.000
_cell.length_b   1.000
_cell.length_c   1.000
_cell.angle_alpha   90.00
_cell.angle_beta   90.00
_cell.angle_gamma   90.00
#
_symmetry.space_group_name_H-M   'P 1'
#
loop_
_entity.id
_entity.type
_entity.pdbx_description
1 polymer ?
#
loop_
_entity_poly.entity_id
_entity_poly.type
_entity_poly.pdbx_seq_one_letter_code
_entity_poly.pdbx_strand_id
1 'polypeptide(L)'
;MSARPPIGSVGERILQWKFGTQERATRFYSDQMLDHLNPAMIEFVGRQEIAFVATADADGECDNSLRTGEQGFMHVIDPRTLAYPEYRGNGVMASLGNIAENPHVGILLVDFVRDLVGLHINGSARIVEDEDLRAAVPDLPADHGGGRLSERWVVITVQEAYIHCRKHIPRMVPAPRHRCRGTDNVPRKGGDYFDAKSTPRQDESASTTVGVQRPATPAESTIRDATADAGDH
;
A
#
# COMPACT_ATOMS: atom_id res chain seq x y z
N MET A 1 20.79 15.33 -17.57
CA MET A 1 19.80 15.46 -16.47
C MET A 1 18.43 15.23 -17.06
N SER A 2 17.79 14.08 -16.81
CA SER A 2 16.44 13.82 -17.29
C SER A 2 15.46 14.66 -16.47
N ALA A 3 14.62 15.47 -17.11
CA ALA A 3 13.59 16.24 -16.43
C ALA A 3 12.63 15.28 -15.70
N ARG A 4 12.24 15.62 -14.47
CA ARG A 4 11.23 14.89 -13.72
C ARG A 4 9.91 14.92 -14.53
N PRO A 5 9.21 13.79 -14.71
CA PRO A 5 7.95 13.79 -15.41
C PRO A 5 6.95 14.77 -14.76
N PRO A 6 6.04 15.38 -15.55
CA PRO A 6 5.06 16.32 -15.03
C PRO A 6 4.16 15.65 -13.98
N ILE A 7 3.87 16.38 -12.92
CA ILE A 7 2.98 15.94 -11.82
C ILE A 7 1.59 15.65 -12.37
N GLY A 8 0.96 14.61 -11.81
CA GLY A 8 -0.34 14.12 -12.19
C GLY A 8 -0.34 13.31 -13.50
N SER A 9 -1.40 12.55 -13.70
CA SER A 9 -1.65 11.81 -14.93
C SER A 9 -1.97 12.74 -16.11
N VAL A 10 -1.84 12.21 -17.32
CA VAL A 10 -2.29 12.89 -18.54
C VAL A 10 -3.79 13.24 -18.44
N GLY A 11 -4.60 12.31 -17.93
CA GLY A 11 -6.03 12.50 -17.74
C GLY A 11 -6.36 13.66 -16.80
N GLU A 12 -5.66 13.75 -15.66
CA GLU A 12 -5.84 14.87 -14.72
C GLU A 12 -5.58 16.21 -15.38
N ARG A 13 -4.50 16.35 -16.16
CA ARG A 13 -4.19 17.61 -16.85
C ARG A 13 -5.21 17.96 -17.94
N ILE A 14 -5.70 16.96 -18.69
CA ILE A 14 -6.77 17.16 -19.67
C ILE A 14 -8.02 17.70 -18.98
N LEU A 15 -8.42 17.11 -17.84
CA LEU A 15 -9.59 17.56 -17.10
C LEU A 15 -9.37 18.92 -16.45
N GLN A 16 -8.18 19.20 -15.93
CA GLN A 16 -7.83 20.51 -15.39
C GLN A 16 -7.94 21.60 -16.46
N TRP A 17 -7.48 21.31 -17.69
CA TRP A 17 -7.64 22.21 -18.82
C TRP A 17 -9.12 22.40 -19.19
N LYS A 18 -9.85 21.30 -19.34
CA LYS A 18 -11.28 21.29 -19.69
C LYS A 18 -12.13 22.10 -18.71
N PHE A 19 -11.78 22.09 -17.42
CA PHE A 19 -12.57 22.72 -16.36
C PHE A 19 -11.94 24.02 -15.81
N GLY A 20 -10.88 24.54 -16.42
CA GLY A 20 -10.25 25.79 -15.98
C GLY A 20 -9.70 25.73 -14.55
N THR A 21 -9.13 24.59 -14.14
CA THR A 21 -8.64 24.37 -12.77
C THR A 21 -7.12 24.31 -12.64
N GLN A 22 -6.38 24.59 -13.71
CA GLN A 22 -4.93 24.47 -13.79
C GLN A 22 -4.20 25.25 -12.69
N GLU A 23 -4.60 26.50 -12.43
CA GLU A 23 -3.97 27.33 -11.39
C GLU A 23 -4.21 26.77 -9.99
N ARG A 24 -5.43 26.29 -9.72
CA ARG A 24 -5.78 25.65 -8.44
C ARG A 24 -5.00 24.34 -8.24
N ALA A 25 -4.86 23.55 -9.29
CA ALA A 25 -4.07 22.31 -9.26
C ALA A 25 -2.59 22.61 -9.02
N THR A 26 -2.03 23.58 -9.76
CA THR A 26 -0.63 24.01 -9.60
C THR A 26 -0.35 24.46 -8.18
N ARG A 27 -1.24 25.27 -7.59
CA ARG A 27 -1.12 25.72 -6.20
C ARG A 27 -1.19 24.55 -5.21
N PHE A 28 -2.06 23.57 -5.45
CA PHE A 28 -2.11 22.39 -4.60
C PHE A 28 -0.79 21.61 -4.66
N TYR A 29 -0.26 21.37 -5.86
CA TYR A 29 1.00 20.65 -6.04
C TYR A 29 2.18 21.39 -5.40
N SER A 30 2.24 22.72 -5.50
CA SER A 30 3.32 23.51 -4.90
C SER A 30 3.22 23.64 -3.38
N ASP A 31 2.01 23.81 -2.86
CA ASP A 31 1.81 24.22 -1.47
C ASP A 31 1.57 23.03 -0.54
N GLN A 32 1.06 21.90 -1.06
CA GLN A 32 0.51 20.81 -0.23
C GLN A 32 1.09 19.43 -0.53
N MET A 33 1.84 19.27 -1.63
CA MET A 33 2.40 17.99 -2.03
C MET A 33 3.92 18.00 -1.93
N LEU A 34 4.45 17.01 -1.23
CA LEU A 34 5.87 16.75 -1.10
C LEU A 34 6.23 15.43 -1.76
N ASP A 35 7.50 15.23 -2.09
CA ASP A 35 8.00 13.96 -2.60
C ASP A 35 8.62 13.07 -1.53
N HIS A 36 8.35 13.39 -0.26
CA HIS A 36 8.84 12.74 0.94
C HIS A 36 7.91 13.08 2.11
N LEU A 37 8.02 12.32 3.19
CA LEU A 37 7.37 12.60 4.46
C LEU A 37 8.15 13.68 5.21
N ASN A 38 7.49 14.80 5.52
CA ASN A 38 8.06 15.78 6.45
C ASN A 38 7.91 15.29 7.91
N PRO A 39 8.53 15.96 8.90
CA PRO A 39 8.47 15.51 10.30
C PRO A 39 7.05 15.32 10.85
N ALA A 40 6.11 16.20 10.51
CA ALA A 40 4.72 16.09 10.95
C ALA A 40 3.99 14.89 10.30
N MET A 41 4.31 14.59 9.05
CA MET A 41 3.79 13.39 8.36
C MET A 41 4.35 12.12 8.99
N ILE A 42 5.64 12.08 9.34
CA ILE A 42 6.26 10.93 10.02
C ILE A 42 5.59 10.69 11.37
N GLU A 43 5.38 11.74 12.18
CA GLU A 43 4.65 11.65 13.44
C GLU A 43 3.20 11.15 13.22
N PHE A 44 2.54 11.64 12.17
CA PHE A 44 1.20 11.20 11.82
C PHE A 44 1.16 9.71 11.49
N VAL A 45 2.08 9.21 10.64
CA VAL A 45 2.22 7.77 10.29
C VAL A 45 2.45 6.94 11.55
N GLY A 46 3.36 7.36 12.42
CA GLY A 46 3.69 6.66 13.67
C GLY A 46 2.54 6.56 14.68
N ARG A 47 1.44 7.30 14.48
CA ARG A 47 0.23 7.23 15.32
C ARG A 47 -0.89 6.38 14.71
N GLN A 48 -0.75 5.90 13.49
CA GLN A 48 -1.83 5.16 12.83
C GLN A 48 -1.89 3.70 13.25
N GLU A 49 -3.11 3.20 13.32
CA GLU A 49 -3.44 1.77 13.53
C GLU A 49 -4.16 1.16 12.33
N ILE A 50 -4.52 2.00 11.35
CA ILE A 50 -5.32 1.66 10.17
C ILE A 50 -4.68 2.32 8.95
N ALA A 51 -4.56 1.56 7.85
CA ALA A 51 -4.22 2.07 6.54
C ALA A 51 -5.11 1.44 5.46
N PHE A 52 -5.47 2.22 4.45
CA PHE A 52 -6.13 1.73 3.24
C PHE A 52 -5.10 1.70 2.13
N VAL A 53 -4.83 0.51 1.60
CA VAL A 53 -3.81 0.29 0.57
C VAL A 53 -4.50 -0.02 -0.75
N ALA A 54 -4.34 0.86 -1.72
CA ALA A 54 -4.81 0.71 -3.09
C ALA A 54 -3.68 0.23 -3.99
N THR A 55 -3.95 -0.81 -4.76
CA THR A 55 -3.04 -1.44 -5.72
C THR A 55 -3.83 -1.84 -6.95
N ALA A 56 -3.19 -1.95 -8.10
CA ALA A 56 -3.80 -2.51 -9.30
C ALA A 56 -2.85 -3.50 -9.96
N ASP A 57 -3.38 -4.50 -10.67
CA ASP A 57 -2.55 -5.38 -11.50
C ASP A 57 -2.04 -4.67 -12.77
N ALA A 58 -1.44 -5.42 -13.69
CA ALA A 58 -0.91 -4.87 -14.95
C ALA A 58 -2.01 -4.39 -15.92
N ASP A 59 -3.22 -4.92 -15.82
CA ASP A 59 -4.37 -4.56 -16.65
C ASP A 59 -5.15 -3.37 -16.06
N GLY A 60 -4.85 -2.99 -14.82
CA GLY A 60 -5.47 -1.88 -14.11
C GLY A 60 -6.66 -2.28 -13.25
N GLU A 61 -6.88 -3.58 -13.04
CA GLU A 61 -7.89 -4.07 -12.12
C GLU A 61 -7.47 -3.76 -10.68
N CYS A 62 -8.34 -3.07 -9.96
CA CYS A 62 -8.00 -2.43 -8.70
C CYS A 62 -8.45 -3.25 -7.48
N ASP A 63 -7.59 -3.28 -6.46
CA ASP A 63 -7.92 -3.76 -5.12
C ASP A 63 -7.70 -2.68 -4.06
N ASN A 64 -8.50 -2.74 -2.99
CA ASN A 64 -8.28 -1.95 -1.78
C ASN A 64 -8.26 -2.86 -0.55
N SER A 65 -7.12 -2.88 0.14
CA SER A 65 -6.93 -3.68 1.34
C SER A 65 -6.86 -2.80 2.60
N LEU A 66 -7.67 -3.15 3.58
CA LEU A 66 -7.58 -2.61 4.93
C LEU A 66 -6.41 -3.28 5.68
N ARG A 67 -5.39 -2.50 6.02
CA ARG A 67 -4.29 -2.92 6.88
C ARG A 67 -4.50 -2.38 8.28
N THR A 68 -4.26 -3.24 9.27
CA THR A 68 -4.42 -2.87 10.68
C THR A 68 -3.27 -3.44 11.49
N GLY A 69 -2.85 -2.69 12.50
CA GLY A 69 -1.82 -3.09 13.44
C GLY A 69 -1.87 -2.20 14.68
N GLU A 70 -0.95 -2.43 15.61
CA GLU A 70 -0.75 -1.51 16.72
C GLU A 70 -0.25 -0.15 16.23
N GLN A 71 -0.31 0.85 17.11
CA GLN A 71 0.19 2.18 16.81
C GLN A 71 1.62 2.13 16.28
N GLY A 72 1.83 2.66 15.07
CA GLY A 72 3.15 2.64 14.43
C GLY A 72 3.49 1.34 13.70
N PHE A 73 2.49 0.49 13.39
CA PHE A 73 2.72 -0.71 12.57
C PHE A 73 3.30 -0.40 11.18
N MET A 74 3.06 0.82 10.67
CA MET A 74 3.77 1.36 9.51
C MET A 74 5.06 2.00 9.99
N HIS A 75 6.16 1.34 9.70
CA HIS A 75 7.49 1.75 10.13
C HIS A 75 8.10 2.69 9.08
N VAL A 76 8.45 3.91 9.47
CA VAL A 76 9.17 4.86 8.63
C VAL A 76 10.66 4.59 8.77
N ILE A 77 11.28 4.05 7.72
CA ILE A 77 12.72 3.77 7.66
C ILE A 77 13.49 5.09 7.48
N ASP A 78 13.01 5.94 6.56
CA ASP A 78 13.53 7.27 6.30
C ASP A 78 12.42 8.15 5.66
N PRO A 79 12.61 9.47 5.47
CA PRO A 79 11.59 10.35 4.90
C PRO A 79 11.02 9.91 3.54
N ARG A 80 11.73 9.08 2.78
CA ARG A 80 11.32 8.57 1.47
C ARG A 80 11.01 7.07 1.48
N THR A 81 11.15 6.39 2.61
CA THR A 81 10.96 4.95 2.70
C THR A 81 10.15 4.58 3.93
N LEU A 82 9.03 3.88 3.71
CA LEU A 82 8.28 3.25 4.79
C LEU A 82 8.06 1.77 4.48
N ALA A 83 7.75 1.00 5.51
CA ALA A 83 7.42 -0.40 5.40
C ALA A 83 6.20 -0.74 6.26
N TYR A 84 5.36 -1.65 5.77
CA TYR A 84 4.33 -2.27 6.60
C TYR A 84 4.46 -3.80 6.57
N PRO A 85 4.16 -4.46 7.69
CA PRO A 85 4.24 -5.91 7.79
C PRO A 85 3.05 -6.58 7.09
N GLU A 86 3.34 -7.70 6.43
CA GLU A 86 2.35 -8.63 5.93
C GLU A 86 2.30 -9.86 6.84
N TYR A 87 1.10 -10.19 7.28
CA TYR A 87 0.84 -11.35 8.12
C TYR A 87 0.18 -12.46 7.33
N ARG A 88 0.14 -13.65 7.91
CA ARG A 88 -0.65 -14.77 7.39
C ARG A 88 -2.10 -14.35 7.13
N GLY A 89 -2.50 -14.36 5.86
CA GLY A 89 -3.83 -13.98 5.40
C GLY A 89 -4.71 -15.17 5.00
N ASN A 90 -5.76 -14.89 4.22
CA ASN A 90 -6.69 -15.87 3.65
C ASN A 90 -6.16 -16.56 2.38
N GLY A 91 -4.94 -16.26 1.95
CA GLY A 91 -4.30 -16.84 0.76
C GLY A 91 -4.63 -16.15 -0.56
N VAL A 92 -5.52 -15.15 -0.60
CA VAL A 92 -5.87 -14.44 -1.84
C VAL A 92 -4.69 -13.63 -2.40
N MET A 93 -3.85 -13.08 -1.51
CA MET A 93 -2.65 -12.31 -1.88
C MET A 93 -2.91 -11.12 -2.81
N ALA A 94 -4.14 -10.58 -2.89
CA ALA A 94 -4.57 -9.53 -3.83
C ALA A 94 -3.55 -8.39 -3.99
N SER A 95 -3.24 -7.64 -2.92
CA SER A 95 -2.26 -6.55 -3.00
C SER A 95 -0.85 -7.03 -3.39
N LEU A 96 -0.43 -8.23 -2.97
CA LEU A 96 0.92 -8.72 -3.24
C LEU A 96 1.07 -9.20 -4.68
N GLY A 97 0.05 -9.86 -5.23
CA GLY A 97 -0.02 -10.23 -6.64
C GLY A 97 0.05 -8.97 -7.51
N ASN A 98 -0.79 -7.98 -7.20
CA ASN A 98 -0.81 -6.70 -7.89
C ASN A 98 0.57 -6.01 -7.84
N ILE A 99 1.20 -5.92 -6.65
CA ILE A 99 2.54 -5.31 -6.49
C ILE A 99 3.63 -6.06 -7.29
N ALA A 100 3.53 -7.38 -7.42
CA ALA A 100 4.50 -8.18 -8.16
C ALA A 100 4.49 -7.90 -9.67
N GLU A 101 3.34 -7.48 -10.21
CA GLU A 101 3.17 -7.16 -11.63
C GLU A 101 3.24 -5.65 -11.91
N ASN A 102 2.76 -4.84 -10.97
CA ASN A 102 2.64 -3.40 -11.05
C ASN A 102 3.03 -2.78 -9.70
N PRO A 103 4.21 -2.13 -9.60
CA PRO A 103 4.72 -1.66 -8.31
C PRO A 103 4.00 -0.42 -7.79
N HIS A 104 3.03 0.17 -8.51
CA HIS A 104 2.37 1.39 -8.04
C HIS A 104 1.43 1.12 -6.85
N VAL A 105 1.57 1.94 -5.81
CA VAL A 105 0.74 1.86 -4.60
C VAL A 105 0.24 3.24 -4.18
N GLY A 106 -1.01 3.30 -3.74
CA GLY A 106 -1.59 4.45 -3.05
C GLY A 106 -2.00 4.06 -1.63
N ILE A 107 -1.59 4.84 -0.63
CA ILE A 107 -1.93 4.62 0.76
C ILE A 107 -2.68 5.83 1.30
N LEU A 108 -3.84 5.57 1.91
CA LEU A 108 -4.59 6.56 2.66
C LEU A 108 -4.58 6.22 4.14
N LEU A 109 -4.10 7.17 4.93
CA LEU A 109 -4.14 7.18 6.38
C LEU A 109 -5.14 8.23 6.84
N VAL A 110 -6.00 7.90 7.81
CA VAL A 110 -7.00 8.84 8.32
C VAL A 110 -7.11 8.72 9.83
N ASP A 111 -6.93 9.84 10.53
CA ASP A 111 -7.25 9.92 11.94
C ASP A 111 -8.71 10.31 12.10
N PHE A 112 -9.52 9.40 12.64
CA PHE A 112 -10.94 9.63 12.91
C PHE A 112 -11.21 10.16 14.33
N VAL A 113 -10.19 10.34 15.17
CA VAL A 113 -10.36 10.59 16.61
C VAL A 113 -9.84 11.96 17.04
N ARG A 114 -8.58 12.29 16.76
CA ARG A 114 -7.89 13.46 17.35
C ARG A 114 -7.89 14.65 16.40
N ASP A 115 -7.21 14.51 15.28
CA ASP A 115 -6.88 15.57 14.33
C ASP A 115 -7.92 15.69 13.20
N LEU A 116 -8.66 14.60 12.95
CA LEU A 116 -9.68 14.52 11.89
C LEU A 116 -9.10 14.85 10.50
N VAL A 117 -7.84 14.48 10.26
CA VAL A 117 -7.11 14.72 9.02
C VAL A 117 -6.63 13.39 8.45
N GLY A 118 -6.35 13.34 7.16
CA GLY A 118 -5.66 12.20 6.56
C GLY A 118 -4.39 12.59 5.81
N LEU A 119 -3.65 11.57 5.43
CA LEU A 119 -2.41 11.66 4.67
C LEU A 119 -2.48 10.65 3.52
N HIS A 120 -2.32 11.16 2.30
CA HIS A 120 -2.09 10.35 1.10
C HIS A 120 -0.59 10.13 0.96
N ILE A 121 -0.19 8.91 0.63
CA ILE A 121 1.17 8.52 0.29
C ILE A 121 1.09 7.67 -0.98
N ASN A 122 1.63 8.19 -2.09
CA ASN A 122 1.74 7.44 -3.34
C ASN A 122 3.20 7.11 -3.61
N GLY A 123 3.45 5.95 -4.19
CA GLY A 123 4.81 5.51 -4.46
C GLY A 123 4.92 4.21 -5.23
N SER A 124 6.12 3.65 -5.16
CA SER A 124 6.42 2.31 -5.66
C SER A 124 6.65 1.35 -4.50
N ALA A 125 5.99 0.20 -4.53
CA ALA A 125 6.11 -0.86 -3.55
C ALA A 125 6.97 -2.03 -4.06
N ARG A 126 7.64 -2.71 -3.14
CA ARG A 126 8.29 -3.99 -3.37
C ARG A 126 8.09 -4.90 -2.16
N ILE A 127 8.07 -6.20 -2.41
CA ILE A 127 7.96 -7.23 -1.37
C ILE A 127 9.36 -7.61 -0.90
N VAL A 128 9.54 -7.75 0.41
CA VAL A 128 10.82 -8.11 1.03
C VAL A 128 10.56 -9.17 2.08
N GLU A 129 11.38 -10.22 2.11
CA GLU A 129 11.29 -11.22 3.16
C GLU A 129 11.67 -10.61 4.52
N ASP A 130 11.07 -11.13 5.60
CA ASP A 130 11.27 -10.60 6.97
C ASP A 130 12.74 -10.61 7.40
N GLU A 131 13.46 -11.68 7.09
CA GLU A 131 14.89 -11.83 7.41
C GLU A 131 15.74 -10.76 6.71
N ASP A 132 15.53 -10.56 5.41
CA ASP A 132 16.29 -9.59 4.60
C ASP A 132 16.07 -8.15 5.09
N LEU A 133 14.83 -7.78 5.39
CA LEU A 133 14.54 -6.43 5.83
C LEU A 133 15.10 -6.16 7.23
N ARG A 134 15.03 -7.12 8.15
CA ARG A 134 15.61 -6.99 9.50
C ARG A 134 17.13 -6.89 9.49
N ALA A 135 17.79 -7.55 8.55
CA ALA A 135 19.24 -7.39 8.36
C ALA A 135 19.61 -5.96 7.95
N ALA A 136 18.76 -5.30 7.16
CA ALA A 136 18.97 -3.92 6.70
C ALA A 136 18.45 -2.84 7.67
N VAL A 137 17.42 -3.14 8.45
CA VAL A 137 16.73 -2.21 9.36
C VAL A 137 16.62 -2.87 10.75
N PRO A 138 17.67 -2.75 11.59
CA PRO A 138 17.76 -3.50 12.86
C PRO A 138 16.72 -3.09 13.91
N ASP A 139 16.14 -1.91 13.79
CA ASP A 139 15.14 -1.34 14.70
C ASP A 139 13.69 -1.67 14.31
N LEU A 140 13.49 -2.57 13.34
CA LEU A 140 12.15 -3.08 13.03
C LEU A 140 11.51 -3.76 14.25
N PRO A 141 10.23 -3.50 14.53
CA PRO A 141 9.51 -4.17 15.60
C PRO A 141 9.55 -5.69 15.47
N ALA A 142 9.90 -6.39 16.56
CA ALA A 142 9.94 -7.86 16.59
C ALA A 142 8.54 -8.48 16.73
N ASP A 143 7.62 -7.78 17.38
CA ASP A 143 6.19 -8.12 17.50
C ASP A 143 5.38 -6.88 17.14
N HIS A 144 4.27 -7.09 16.44
CA HIS A 144 3.31 -6.05 16.07
C HIS A 144 1.99 -6.16 16.85
N GLY A 145 2.03 -6.86 17.98
CA GLY A 145 0.91 -7.01 18.89
C GLY A 145 0.24 -8.37 18.78
N GLY A 146 0.08 -9.02 19.94
CA GLY A 146 -0.66 -10.26 20.06
C GLY A 146 0.03 -11.48 19.43
N GLY A 147 1.36 -11.47 19.31
CA GLY A 147 2.15 -12.60 18.83
C GLY A 147 2.05 -12.84 17.32
N ARG A 148 1.72 -11.80 16.55
CA ARG A 148 1.64 -11.89 15.07
C ARG A 148 3.02 -11.60 14.49
N LEU A 149 3.65 -12.64 13.97
CA LEU A 149 4.89 -12.51 13.23
C LEU A 149 4.61 -12.09 11.79
N SER A 150 5.42 -11.15 11.30
CA SER A 150 5.45 -10.76 9.90
C SER A 150 5.99 -11.94 9.07
N GLU A 151 5.27 -12.33 8.02
CA GLU A 151 5.79 -13.31 7.06
C GLU A 151 6.69 -12.62 6.03
N ARG A 152 6.37 -11.37 5.69
CA ARG A 152 7.09 -10.52 4.74
C ARG A 152 6.75 -9.06 5.00
N TRP A 153 7.40 -8.17 4.29
CA TRP A 153 7.18 -6.73 4.35
C TRP A 153 6.89 -6.18 2.98
N VAL A 154 6.06 -5.14 2.94
CA VAL A 154 5.94 -4.27 1.76
C VAL A 154 6.70 -2.99 2.07
N VAL A 155 7.74 -2.73 1.29
CA VAL A 155 8.55 -1.51 1.38
C VAL A 155 8.13 -0.57 0.28
N ILE A 156 7.84 0.67 0.64
CA ILE A 156 7.32 1.72 -0.25
C ILE A 156 8.35 2.84 -0.34
N THR A 157 8.74 3.15 -1.57
CA THR A 157 9.46 4.39 -1.89
C THR A 157 8.43 5.48 -2.17
N VAL A 158 8.41 6.51 -1.32
CA VAL A 158 7.51 7.66 -1.41
C VAL A 158 7.84 8.50 -2.64
N GLN A 159 6.84 8.77 -3.46
CA GLN A 159 6.93 9.66 -4.61
C GLN A 159 6.09 10.92 -4.40
N GLU A 160 4.96 10.79 -3.71
CA GLU A 160 4.06 11.88 -3.37
C GLU A 160 3.49 11.68 -1.94
N ALA A 161 3.44 12.75 -1.17
CA ALA A 161 2.79 12.79 0.13
C ALA A 161 2.03 14.11 0.28
N TYR A 162 0.72 14.03 0.57
CA TYR A 162 -0.13 15.21 0.67
C TYR A 162 -1.34 15.00 1.58
N ILE A 163 -1.92 16.11 2.02
CA ILE A 163 -3.01 16.13 3.00
C ILE A 163 -4.35 15.64 2.41
N HIS A 164 -5.09 14.87 3.20
CA HIS A 164 -6.54 14.72 3.07
C HIS A 164 -7.24 15.64 4.08
N CYS A 165 -7.97 16.63 3.59
CA CYS A 165 -8.51 17.69 4.45
C CYS A 165 -9.63 17.19 5.39
N ARG A 166 -9.74 17.84 6.56
CA ARG A 166 -10.70 17.46 7.61
C ARG A 166 -12.18 17.66 7.31
N LYS A 167 -12.52 18.31 6.20
CA LYS A 167 -13.84 18.93 5.97
C LYS A 167 -15.02 17.97 6.15
N HIS A 168 -14.82 16.68 5.83
CA HIS A 168 -15.88 15.66 5.89
C HIS A 168 -15.44 14.37 6.61
N ILE A 169 -14.38 14.42 7.42
CA ILE A 169 -13.97 13.25 8.22
C ILE A 169 -14.88 13.18 9.46
N PRO A 170 -15.65 12.10 9.64
CA PRO A 170 -16.48 11.94 10.83
C PRO A 170 -15.61 11.69 12.05
N ARG A 171 -16.02 12.26 13.19
CA ARG A 171 -15.40 11.95 14.49
C ARG A 171 -15.91 10.62 15.01
N MET A 172 -15.00 9.68 15.26
CA MET A 172 -15.28 8.40 15.90
C MET A 172 -14.85 8.41 17.37
N VAL A 173 -15.55 7.63 18.18
CA VAL A 173 -15.19 7.38 19.58
C VAL A 173 -14.79 5.91 19.70
N PRO A 174 -13.54 5.59 20.10
CA PRO A 174 -13.11 4.21 20.30
C PRO A 174 -14.03 3.49 21.29
N ALA A 175 -14.65 2.40 20.83
CA ALA A 175 -15.48 1.55 21.69
C ALA A 175 -14.62 0.46 22.36
N PRO A 176 -14.91 0.08 23.61
CA PRO A 176 -14.24 -1.04 24.27
C PRO A 176 -14.34 -2.32 23.42
N ARG A 177 -13.20 -2.94 23.12
CA ARG A 177 -13.16 -4.20 22.36
C ARG A 177 -13.29 -5.39 23.32
N HIS A 178 -14.52 -5.87 23.55
CA HIS A 178 -14.73 -7.17 24.20
C HIS A 178 -14.44 -8.30 23.19
N ARG A 179 -13.26 -8.92 23.27
CA ARG A 179 -12.96 -10.14 22.50
C ARG A 179 -13.61 -11.34 23.18
N CYS A 180 -14.85 -11.67 22.83
CA CYS A 180 -15.46 -12.94 23.25
C CYS A 180 -14.72 -14.09 22.58
N ARG A 181 -13.97 -14.91 23.35
CA ARG A 181 -13.33 -16.16 22.91
C ARG A 181 -14.32 -17.34 22.81
N GLY A 182 -15.62 -17.08 22.66
CA GLY A 182 -16.67 -18.11 22.53
C GLY A 182 -16.98 -18.44 21.07
N THR A 183 -17.25 -19.71 20.77
CA THR A 183 -17.43 -20.26 19.41
C THR A 183 -18.80 -20.04 18.78
N ASP A 184 -19.72 -19.35 19.43
CA ASP A 184 -21.15 -19.55 19.16
C ASP A 184 -21.79 -18.48 18.26
N ASN A 185 -21.01 -17.74 17.45
CA ASN A 185 -21.54 -16.77 16.50
C ASN A 185 -20.74 -16.71 15.20
N VAL A 186 -20.96 -17.70 14.33
CA VAL A 186 -20.37 -17.81 12.97
C VAL A 186 -20.55 -16.54 12.11
N PRO A 187 -21.71 -15.83 12.12
CA PRO A 187 -21.87 -14.61 11.32
C PRO A 187 -20.95 -13.47 11.75
N ARG A 188 -20.62 -13.37 13.05
CA ARG A 188 -19.76 -12.31 13.59
C ARG A 188 -18.26 -12.54 13.32
N LYS A 189 -17.86 -13.75 12.94
CA LYS A 189 -16.46 -14.09 12.65
C LYS A 189 -16.09 -13.97 11.16
N GLY A 190 -17.00 -13.47 10.32
CA GLY A 190 -16.65 -12.73 9.10
C GLY A 190 -16.42 -13.56 7.82
N GLY A 191 -16.60 -14.88 7.85
CA GLY A 191 -16.34 -15.70 6.66
C GLY A 191 -17.40 -15.61 5.56
N ASP A 192 -18.64 -15.23 5.91
CA ASP A 192 -19.78 -15.22 4.98
C ASP A 192 -20.88 -14.24 5.40
N TYR A 193 -20.48 -13.06 5.90
CA TYR A 193 -21.43 -12.05 6.39
C TYR A 193 -22.42 -11.59 5.30
N PHE A 194 -21.97 -11.57 4.06
CA PHE A 194 -22.76 -11.17 2.89
C PHE A 194 -23.50 -12.34 2.22
N ASP A 195 -23.53 -13.52 2.85
CA ASP A 195 -24.23 -14.70 2.33
C ASP A 195 -23.78 -15.12 0.90
N ALA A 196 -22.49 -14.94 0.64
CA ALA A 196 -21.87 -15.21 -0.66
C ALA A 196 -21.89 -16.72 -0.99
N LYS A 197 -21.85 -17.61 0.00
CA LYS A 197 -21.88 -19.05 -0.25
C LYS A 197 -23.22 -19.56 -0.73
N SER A 198 -24.33 -18.95 -0.30
CA SER A 198 -25.67 -19.38 -0.67
C SER A 198 -26.23 -18.61 -1.87
N THR A 199 -25.63 -17.46 -2.20
CA THR A 199 -26.00 -16.65 -3.36
C THR A 199 -25.76 -17.43 -4.66
N PRO A 200 -26.78 -17.67 -5.49
CA PRO A 200 -26.63 -18.33 -6.78
C PRO A 200 -25.68 -17.55 -7.69
N ARG A 201 -24.69 -18.22 -8.28
CA ARG A 201 -23.84 -17.62 -9.32
C ARG A 201 -24.67 -17.48 -10.59
N GLN A 202 -24.71 -16.29 -11.17
CA GLN A 202 -25.34 -16.09 -12.47
C GLN A 202 -24.47 -16.77 -13.54
N ASP A 203 -25.03 -17.79 -14.19
CA ASP A 203 -24.50 -18.64 -15.27
C ASP A 203 -22.98 -18.76 -15.45
N GLU A 204 -22.43 -19.90 -15.02
CA GLU A 204 -21.08 -20.40 -15.36
C GLU A 204 -21.00 -20.85 -16.83
N SER A 205 -21.20 -19.96 -17.80
CA SER A 205 -20.98 -20.28 -19.23
C SER A 205 -19.52 -20.10 -19.69
N ALA A 206 -18.58 -19.81 -18.78
CA ALA A 206 -17.15 -19.80 -19.07
C ALA A 206 -16.28 -19.93 -17.79
N SER A 207 -16.41 -21.01 -17.03
CA SER A 207 -15.41 -21.31 -15.99
C SER A 207 -14.37 -22.27 -16.55
N THR A 208 -13.35 -21.71 -17.22
CA THR A 208 -12.09 -22.40 -17.43
C THR A 208 -11.51 -22.68 -16.04
N THR A 209 -11.32 -23.96 -15.72
CA THR A 209 -10.54 -24.37 -14.56
C THR A 209 -9.16 -23.72 -14.69
N VAL A 210 -8.87 -22.67 -13.92
CA VAL A 210 -7.51 -22.13 -13.82
C VAL A 210 -6.71 -23.17 -13.05
N GLY A 211 -6.11 -24.10 -13.78
CA GLY A 211 -5.07 -24.97 -13.24
C GLY A 211 -3.97 -24.08 -12.72
N VAL A 212 -3.63 -24.22 -11.44
CA VAL A 212 -2.47 -23.54 -10.85
C VAL A 212 -1.21 -24.15 -11.49
N GLN A 213 -0.82 -23.64 -12.64
CA GLN A 213 0.52 -23.86 -13.18
C GLN A 213 1.45 -22.88 -12.48
N ARG A 214 2.41 -23.45 -11.75
CA ARG A 214 3.50 -22.69 -11.14
C ARG A 214 4.20 -21.90 -12.26
N PRO A 215 4.28 -20.55 -12.18
CA PRO A 215 4.95 -19.77 -13.23
C PRO A 215 6.41 -20.21 -13.35
N ALA A 216 6.92 -20.22 -14.59
CA ALA A 216 8.31 -20.56 -14.87
C ALA A 216 9.23 -19.54 -14.18
N THR A 217 10.24 -20.03 -13.47
CA THR A 217 11.27 -19.19 -12.84
C THR A 217 11.97 -18.33 -13.91
N PRO A 218 12.13 -17.01 -13.74
CA PRO A 218 12.91 -16.20 -14.66
C PRO A 218 14.35 -16.73 -14.71
N ALA A 219 14.87 -16.96 -15.92
CA ALA A 219 16.26 -17.34 -16.10
C ALA A 219 17.18 -16.21 -15.60
N GLU A 220 18.19 -16.56 -14.81
CA GLU A 220 19.27 -15.66 -14.40
C GLU A 220 19.86 -15.00 -15.65
N SER A 221 19.66 -13.68 -15.79
CA SER A 221 20.32 -12.91 -16.84
C SER A 221 21.80 -12.81 -16.48
N THR A 222 22.61 -13.54 -17.23
CA THR A 222 24.07 -13.50 -17.18
C THR A 222 24.54 -12.07 -17.41
N ILE A 223 25.10 -11.46 -16.35
CA ILE A 223 25.94 -10.27 -16.45
C ILE A 223 27.13 -10.66 -17.35
N ARG A 224 27.19 -10.12 -18.57
CA ARG A 224 28.41 -10.12 -19.36
C ARG A 224 29.21 -8.90 -18.96
N ASP A 225 30.37 -9.15 -18.36
CA ASP A 225 31.46 -8.20 -18.16
C ASP A 225 31.79 -7.50 -19.48
N ALA A 226 31.64 -6.18 -19.50
CA ALA A 226 32.33 -5.30 -20.43
C ALA A 226 33.63 -4.87 -19.77
N THR A 227 34.70 -5.63 -19.99
CA THR A 227 36.05 -5.18 -19.70
C THR A 227 36.48 -4.15 -20.75
N ALA A 228 37.08 -3.08 -20.24
CA ALA A 228 37.49 -1.88 -20.92
C ALA A 228 38.43 -2.14 -22.11
N ASP A 229 38.12 -1.49 -23.23
CA ASP A 229 39.11 -1.11 -24.23
C ASP A 229 39.59 0.31 -23.87
N ALA A 230 40.74 0.38 -23.22
CA ALA A 230 41.50 1.60 -23.02
C ALA A 230 42.82 1.41 -23.75
N GLY A 231 42.98 2.15 -24.84
CA GLY A 231 44.17 2.12 -25.66
C GLY A 231 45.42 2.59 -24.91
N ASP A 232 46.55 2.03 -25.34
CA ASP A 232 47.84 2.71 -25.34
C ASP A 232 48.63 2.23 -26.56
N HIS A 233 49.33 3.19 -27.18
CA HIS A 233 50.19 3.19 -28.38
C HIS A 233 49.55 3.52 -29.73
#